data_AF-A0A662X6E7-F1
#
_entry.id   AF-A0A662X6E7-F1
#
_cell.length_a   1.000
_cell.length_b   1.000
_cell.length_c   1.000
_cell.angle_alpha   90.00
_cell.angle_beta   90.00
_cell.angle_gamma   90.00
#
_symmetry.space_group_name_H-M   'P 1'
#
loop_
_entity.id
_entity.type
_entity.pdbx_description
1 polymer ?
#
loop_
_entity_poly.entity_id
_entity_poly.type
_entity_poly.pdbx_seq_one_letter_code
_entity_poly.pdbx_strand_id
1 'polypeptide(L)'
;MARKNAKKDKGAAVVAKRERRAAAKSAPEEEEWKPEPTGTYGWILKLFAVVAAVGLTYYFRQLDIAANAETDYISRKAVTAHRRFDVPCYLTEDSDDLVPGCHLVGDKCGRAVRDNFVTPEEVVQLREIAEIGMANRSDLGGPTIMDVNTGYVKDSDGLVNIYQPDRTSPPIPRFTAEQFALYRR
;
A
#
# COMPACT_ATOMS: atom_id res chain seq x y z
N MET A 1 87.23 -39.24 10.31
CA MET A 1 86.74 -37.88 9.98
C MET A 1 85.42 -38.02 9.21
N ALA A 2 84.28 -38.25 9.89
CA ALA A 2 83.07 -37.39 9.94
C ALA A 2 82.35 -37.21 8.57
N ARG A 3 81.04 -37.43 8.31
CA ARG A 3 79.80 -37.25 9.09
C ARG A 3 78.59 -38.02 8.46
N LYS A 4 77.67 -38.45 9.34
CA LYS A 4 76.22 -38.82 9.31
C LYS A 4 75.43 -38.63 7.98
N ASN A 5 74.84 -39.67 7.37
CA ASN A 5 73.54 -40.37 7.61
C ASN A 5 72.29 -39.74 6.95
N ALA A 6 71.82 -40.33 5.85
CA ALA A 6 70.44 -40.25 5.35
C ALA A 6 70.05 -41.61 4.74
N LYS A 7 69.54 -42.53 5.58
CA LYS A 7 69.18 -43.90 5.22
C LYS A 7 67.82 -44.25 5.84
N LYS A 8 66.73 -43.83 5.20
CA LYS A 8 65.34 -44.30 5.35
C LYS A 8 64.51 -43.43 4.39
N ASP A 9 63.70 -44.04 3.52
CA ASP A 9 62.49 -43.46 2.88
C ASP A 9 62.09 -44.12 1.56
N LYS A 10 62.94 -44.95 0.95
CA LYS A 10 62.56 -45.61 -0.32
C LYS A 10 61.60 -46.80 -0.18
N GLY A 11 61.46 -47.37 1.03
CA GLY A 11 60.56 -48.50 1.29
C GLY A 11 59.10 -48.08 1.55
N ALA A 12 58.88 -47.00 2.30
CA ALA A 12 57.54 -46.52 2.65
C ALA A 12 56.76 -45.99 1.43
N ALA A 13 57.46 -45.34 0.49
CA ALA A 13 56.84 -44.82 -0.73
C ALA A 13 56.31 -45.91 -1.67
N VAL A 14 56.92 -47.10 -1.68
CA VAL A 14 56.49 -48.21 -2.55
C VAL A 14 55.29 -48.95 -1.94
N VAL A 15 55.25 -49.11 -0.62
CA VAL A 15 54.10 -49.70 0.09
C VAL A 15 52.88 -48.80 -0.03
N ALA A 16 53.02 -47.48 0.21
CA ALA A 16 51.94 -46.51 0.06
C ALA A 16 51.40 -46.43 -1.39
N LYS A 17 52.26 -46.60 -2.40
CA LYS A 17 51.84 -46.64 -3.81
C LYS A 17 51.10 -47.94 -4.17
N ARG A 18 51.42 -49.06 -3.51
CA ARG A 18 50.75 -50.35 -3.71
C ARG A 18 49.41 -50.42 -2.98
N GLU A 19 49.33 -49.87 -1.77
CA GLU A 19 48.07 -49.72 -1.02
C GLU A 19 47.10 -48.76 -1.70
N ARG A 20 47.55 -47.62 -2.23
CA ARG A 20 46.69 -46.73 -3.04
C ARG A 20 46.16 -47.41 -4.31
N ARG A 21 46.95 -48.30 -4.93
CA ARG A 21 46.50 -49.06 -6.11
C ARG A 21 45.58 -50.23 -5.78
N ALA A 22 45.66 -50.77 -4.57
CA ALA A 22 44.75 -51.79 -4.07
C ALA A 22 43.41 -51.17 -3.64
N ALA A 23 43.45 -50.03 -2.93
CA ALA A 23 42.25 -49.28 -2.55
C ALA A 23 41.51 -48.69 -3.77
N ALA A 24 42.23 -48.27 -4.82
CA ALA A 24 41.61 -47.83 -6.07
C ALA A 24 40.99 -48.97 -6.91
N LYS A 25 41.28 -50.24 -6.60
CA LYS A 25 40.68 -51.41 -7.26
C LYS A 25 39.52 -52.03 -6.50
N SER A 26 39.25 -51.57 -5.27
CA SER A 26 38.18 -52.07 -4.41
C SER A 26 37.19 -50.99 -3.96
N ALA A 27 37.20 -49.82 -4.61
CA ALA A 27 36.09 -48.89 -4.48
C ALA A 27 34.86 -49.55 -5.13
N PRO A 28 33.72 -49.68 -4.44
CA PRO A 28 32.49 -50.08 -5.10
C PRO A 28 32.18 -49.01 -6.17
N GLU A 29 31.86 -49.45 -7.38
CA GLU A 29 31.21 -48.57 -8.37
C GLU A 29 29.99 -47.96 -7.67
N GLU A 30 30.02 -46.65 -7.42
CA GLU A 30 28.80 -45.92 -7.11
C GLU A 30 27.89 -46.11 -8.32
N GLU A 31 26.74 -46.77 -8.12
CA GLU A 31 25.70 -46.87 -9.14
C GLU A 31 25.28 -45.44 -9.50
N GLU A 32 25.87 -44.93 -10.57
CA GLU A 32 25.46 -43.73 -11.26
C GLU A 32 23.98 -43.92 -11.60
N TRP A 33 23.10 -43.23 -10.88
CA TRP A 33 21.66 -43.24 -11.12
C TRP A 33 21.41 -42.71 -12.53
N LYS A 34 21.37 -43.64 -13.49
CA LYS A 34 20.94 -43.37 -14.85
C LYS A 34 19.45 -43.05 -14.75
N PRO A 35 19.01 -41.84 -15.09
CA PRO A 35 17.58 -41.63 -15.24
C PRO A 35 17.12 -42.64 -16.29
N GLU A 36 16.19 -43.52 -15.92
CA GLU A 36 15.59 -44.44 -16.88
C GLU A 36 15.15 -43.64 -18.11
N PRO A 37 15.26 -44.21 -19.33
CA PRO A 37 14.77 -43.53 -20.52
C PRO A 37 13.26 -43.38 -20.36
N THR A 38 12.84 -42.24 -19.82
CA THR A 38 11.44 -41.92 -19.67
C THR A 38 10.89 -41.95 -21.08
N GLY A 39 10.13 -43.01 -21.39
CA GLY A 39 9.42 -43.15 -22.65
C GLY A 39 8.55 -41.92 -22.89
N THR A 40 7.92 -41.83 -24.06
CA THR A 40 7.03 -40.74 -24.51
C THR A 40 6.15 -40.11 -23.40
N TYR A 41 5.73 -40.89 -22.40
CA TYR A 41 5.01 -40.46 -21.19
C TYR A 41 5.76 -39.49 -20.25
N GLY A 42 7.10 -39.48 -20.20
CA GLY A 42 7.86 -38.56 -19.36
C GLY A 42 7.79 -37.11 -19.82
N TRP A 43 7.70 -36.88 -21.13
CA TRP A 43 7.50 -35.53 -21.67
C TRP A 43 6.07 -35.04 -21.43
N ILE A 44 5.08 -35.93 -21.49
CA ILE A 44 3.68 -35.63 -21.17
C ILE A 44 3.54 -35.23 -19.69
N LEU A 45 4.17 -35.96 -18.77
CA LEU A 45 4.17 -35.61 -17.35
C LEU A 45 4.84 -34.25 -17.07
N LYS A 46 5.94 -33.94 -17.76
CA LYS A 46 6.58 -32.62 -17.67
C LYS A 46 5.67 -31.51 -18.20
N LEU A 47 4.97 -31.72 -19.31
CA LEU A 47 4.00 -30.74 -19.82
C LEU A 47 2.84 -30.52 -18.85
N PHE A 48 2.28 -31.59 -18.27
CA PHE A 48 1.24 -31.48 -17.25
C PHE A 48 1.72 -30.70 -16.03
N ALA A 49 2.93 -30.95 -15.55
CA ALA A 49 3.51 -30.20 -14.43
C ALA A 49 3.66 -28.70 -14.74
N VAL A 50 4.09 -28.35 -15.96
CA VAL A 50 4.19 -26.96 -16.42
C VAL A 50 2.81 -26.30 -16.49
N VAL A 51 1.82 -26.95 -17.09
CA VAL A 51 0.45 -26.43 -17.19
C VAL A 51 -0.17 -26.26 -15.80
N ALA A 52 0.03 -27.23 -14.90
CA ALA A 52 -0.43 -27.14 -13.52
C ALA A 52 0.23 -25.97 -12.78
N ALA A 53 1.54 -25.78 -12.92
CA ALA A 53 2.26 -24.65 -12.31
C ALA A 53 1.80 -23.30 -12.87
N VAL A 54 1.59 -23.18 -14.18
CA VAL A 54 1.03 -21.97 -14.81
C VAL A 54 -0.40 -21.71 -14.34
N GLY A 55 -1.24 -22.76 -14.24
CA GLY A 55 -2.60 -22.64 -13.71
C GLY A 55 -2.63 -22.22 -12.25
N LEU A 56 -1.77 -22.80 -11.40
CA LEU A 56 -1.64 -22.45 -9.99
C LEU A 56 -1.14 -21.02 -9.79
N THR A 57 -0.11 -20.60 -10.54
CA THR A 57 0.38 -19.21 -10.49
C THR A 57 -0.66 -18.21 -11.01
N TYR A 58 -1.42 -18.56 -12.05
CA TYR A 58 -2.52 -17.73 -12.53
C TYR A 58 -3.64 -17.60 -11.47
N TYR A 59 -4.00 -18.71 -10.82
CA TYR A 59 -5.02 -18.73 -9.78
C TYR A 59 -4.60 -17.93 -8.55
N PHE A 60 -3.38 -18.11 -8.05
CA PHE A 60 -2.86 -17.31 -6.94
C PHE A 60 -2.76 -15.83 -7.29
N ARG A 61 -2.34 -15.50 -8.51
CA ARG A 61 -2.31 -14.11 -8.97
C ARG A 61 -3.71 -13.48 -9.01
N GLN A 62 -4.74 -14.24 -9.39
CA GLN A 62 -6.13 -13.75 -9.35
C GLN A 62 -6.60 -13.51 -7.91
N LEU A 63 -6.23 -14.37 -6.97
CA LEU A 63 -6.52 -14.19 -5.55
C LEU A 63 -5.81 -12.95 -4.98
N ASP A 64 -4.53 -12.74 -5.32
CA ASP A 64 -3.77 -11.56 -4.90
C ASP A 64 -4.35 -10.27 -5.48
N ILE A 65 -4.77 -10.27 -6.74
CA ILE A 65 -5.41 -9.08 -7.35
C ILE A 65 -6.74 -8.79 -6.65
N ALA A 66 -7.53 -9.81 -6.32
CA ALA A 66 -8.79 -9.63 -5.60
C ALA A 66 -8.57 -9.12 -4.17
N ALA A 67 -7.56 -9.63 -3.46
CA ALA A 67 -7.24 -9.23 -2.10
C ALA A 67 -6.62 -7.82 -2.02
N ASN A 68 -5.82 -7.43 -3.02
CA ASN A 68 -5.12 -6.14 -3.04
C ASN A 68 -5.80 -5.09 -3.95
N ALA A 69 -6.97 -5.38 -4.51
CA ALA A 69 -7.72 -4.42 -5.34
C ALA A 69 -8.03 -3.11 -4.59
N GLU A 70 -8.04 -3.16 -3.25
CA GLU A 70 -8.30 -2.02 -2.38
C GLU A 70 -7.04 -1.14 -2.13
N THR A 71 -5.83 -1.65 -2.40
CA THR A 71 -4.55 -0.98 -2.10
C THR A 71 -3.79 -0.53 -3.35
N ASP A 72 -4.50 -0.04 -4.36
CA ASP A 72 -3.85 0.58 -5.52
C ASP A 72 -3.52 2.04 -5.19
N TYR A 73 -2.22 2.38 -5.10
CA TYR A 73 -1.80 3.73 -4.72
C TYR A 73 -1.99 4.71 -5.88
N ILE A 74 -2.97 5.59 -5.73
CA ILE A 74 -3.34 6.56 -6.76
C ILE A 74 -2.51 7.84 -6.59
N SER A 75 -1.90 8.32 -7.69
CA SER A 75 -1.24 9.63 -7.72
C SER A 75 -2.25 10.75 -7.46
N ARG A 76 -1.89 11.75 -6.63
CA ARG A 76 -2.74 12.94 -6.34
C ARG A 76 -3.26 13.69 -7.58
N LYS A 77 -2.61 13.53 -8.73
CA LYS A 77 -2.99 14.20 -9.99
C LYS A 77 -3.80 13.32 -10.93
N ALA A 78 -3.97 12.03 -10.63
CA ALA A 78 -4.71 11.13 -11.47
C ALA A 78 -6.21 11.34 -11.24
N VAL A 79 -6.94 11.71 -12.31
CA VAL A 79 -8.41 11.77 -12.28
C VAL A 79 -8.91 10.34 -12.33
N THR A 80 -9.33 9.82 -11.18
CA THR A 80 -9.91 8.47 -11.06
C THR A 80 -11.36 8.49 -11.52
N ALA A 81 -11.85 7.34 -11.98
CA ALA A 81 -13.29 7.13 -12.11
C ALA A 81 -13.95 7.44 -10.76
N HIS A 82 -15.14 8.06 -10.76
CA HIS A 82 -15.90 8.40 -9.54
C HIS A 82 -16.16 7.15 -8.69
N ARG A 83 -15.21 6.80 -7.82
CA ARG A 83 -15.31 5.69 -6.89
C ARG A 83 -15.99 6.20 -5.65
N ARG A 84 -17.06 5.51 -5.27
CA ARG A 84 -17.65 5.60 -3.94
C ARG A 84 -17.19 4.37 -3.18
N PHE A 85 -16.49 4.60 -2.08
CA PHE A 85 -16.10 3.57 -1.14
C PHE A 85 -16.92 3.75 0.14
N ASP A 86 -17.80 2.81 0.44
CA ASP A 86 -18.54 2.83 1.70
C ASP A 86 -17.61 2.42 2.83
N VAL A 87 -17.50 3.26 3.85
CA VAL A 87 -16.55 3.05 4.96
C VAL A 87 -17.20 2.13 5.99
N PRO A 88 -16.58 0.98 6.31
CA PRO A 88 -17.14 0.01 7.24
C PRO A 88 -17.21 0.57 8.67
N CYS A 89 -17.96 -0.12 9.52
CA CYS A 89 -18.16 0.31 10.90
C CYS A 89 -16.90 0.00 11.67
N TYR A 90 -16.55 0.92 12.57
CA TYR A 90 -15.41 0.68 13.43
C TYR A 90 -15.71 -0.45 14.43
N LEU A 91 -16.93 -0.46 14.96
CA LEU A 91 -17.39 -1.47 15.90
C LEU A 91 -17.95 -2.68 15.16
N THR A 92 -17.58 -3.85 15.65
CA THR A 92 -18.13 -5.16 15.27
C THR A 92 -19.21 -5.58 16.26
N GLU A 93 -20.00 -6.60 15.91
CA GLU A 93 -21.06 -7.12 16.80
C GLU A 93 -20.51 -7.60 18.16
N ASP A 94 -19.28 -8.10 18.17
CA ASP A 94 -18.61 -8.63 19.38
C ASP A 94 -17.84 -7.57 20.18
N SER A 95 -17.96 -6.28 19.84
CA SER A 95 -17.23 -5.22 20.53
C SER A 95 -17.81 -4.96 21.92
N ASP A 96 -16.98 -5.01 22.96
CA ASP A 96 -17.40 -4.75 24.36
C ASP A 96 -17.97 -3.33 24.55
N ASP A 97 -17.55 -2.36 23.74
CA ASP A 97 -18.01 -0.96 23.76
C ASP A 97 -19.30 -0.73 22.95
N LEU A 98 -19.94 -1.79 22.45
CA LEU A 98 -21.16 -1.67 21.64
C LEU A 98 -22.36 -1.28 22.52
N VAL A 99 -22.93 -0.10 22.26
CA VAL A 99 -24.17 0.36 22.87
C VAL A 99 -25.33 0.09 21.90
N PRO A 100 -26.25 -0.85 22.20
CA PRO A 100 -27.37 -1.19 21.32
C PRO A 100 -28.22 0.05 20.99
N GLY A 101 -28.47 0.29 19.71
CA GLY A 101 -29.28 1.41 19.22
C GLY A 101 -28.53 2.74 19.04
N CYS A 102 -27.34 2.91 19.62
CA CYS A 102 -26.49 4.08 19.38
C CYS A 102 -25.43 3.81 18.30
N HIS A 103 -24.91 2.58 18.26
CA HIS A 103 -23.86 2.19 17.32
C HIS A 103 -24.43 1.40 16.14
N LEU A 104 -23.96 1.73 14.94
CA LEU A 104 -24.14 0.93 13.73
C LEU A 104 -22.99 -0.08 13.64
N VAL A 105 -23.30 -1.31 13.23
CA VAL A 105 -22.36 -2.42 13.05
C VAL A 105 -22.44 -2.97 11.62
N GLY A 106 -21.36 -3.58 11.15
CA GLY A 106 -21.24 -4.19 9.82
C GLY A 106 -20.64 -3.28 8.75
N ASP A 107 -20.94 -3.59 7.49
CA ASP A 107 -20.27 -2.96 6.33
C ASP A 107 -20.83 -1.59 5.94
N LYS A 108 -21.97 -1.18 6.53
CA LYS A 108 -22.69 0.04 6.13
C LYS A 108 -23.07 0.90 7.33
N CYS A 109 -22.36 2.01 7.50
CA CYS A 109 -22.55 2.92 8.65
C CYS A 109 -23.00 4.32 8.22
N GLY A 110 -23.44 4.45 6.97
CA GLY A 110 -23.80 5.74 6.38
C GLY A 110 -22.60 6.64 6.05
N ARG A 111 -21.36 6.17 6.24
CA ARG A 111 -20.13 6.87 5.88
C ARG A 111 -19.62 6.38 4.54
N ALA A 112 -19.15 7.29 3.71
CA ALA A 112 -18.50 6.95 2.45
C ALA A 112 -17.44 7.98 2.06
N VAL A 113 -16.38 7.49 1.43
CA VAL A 113 -15.40 8.33 0.72
C VAL A 113 -15.82 8.35 -0.75
N ARG A 114 -15.84 9.55 -1.33
CA ARG A 114 -16.19 9.74 -2.75
C ARG A 114 -15.08 10.51 -3.43
N ASP A 115 -14.46 9.88 -4.41
CA ASP A 115 -13.46 10.52 -5.25
C ASP A 115 -14.12 11.52 -6.19
N ASN A 116 -13.42 12.64 -6.43
CA ASN A 116 -13.88 13.71 -7.34
C ASN A 116 -15.32 14.17 -7.03
N PHE A 117 -15.66 14.28 -5.73
CA PHE A 117 -16.96 14.80 -5.30
C PHE A 117 -17.18 16.25 -5.74
N VAL A 118 -16.09 17.02 -5.80
CA VAL A 118 -16.04 18.41 -6.26
C VAL A 118 -15.11 18.47 -7.48
N THR A 119 -15.48 19.19 -8.54
CA THR A 119 -14.62 19.30 -9.72
C THR A 119 -13.40 20.20 -9.45
N PRO A 120 -12.31 20.10 -10.23
CA PRO A 120 -11.15 20.98 -10.07
C PRO A 120 -11.52 22.47 -10.17
N GLU A 121 -12.46 22.83 -11.03
CA GLU A 121 -12.95 24.20 -11.19
C GLU A 121 -13.73 24.66 -9.95
N GLU A 122 -14.60 23.81 -9.42
CA GLU A 122 -15.33 24.08 -8.17
C GLU A 122 -14.36 24.21 -6.99
N VAL A 123 -13.27 23.43 -6.95
CA VAL A 123 -12.21 23.58 -5.93
C VAL A 123 -11.56 24.97 -6.02
N VAL A 124 -11.28 25.47 -7.21
CA VAL A 124 -10.71 26.82 -7.38
C VAL A 124 -11.67 27.89 -6.86
N GLN A 125 -12.97 27.76 -7.18
CA GLN A 125 -14.00 28.70 -6.71
C GLN A 125 -14.19 28.64 -5.19
N LEU A 126 -14.22 27.44 -4.58
CA LEU A 126 -14.32 27.27 -3.12
C LEU A 126 -13.10 27.87 -2.40
N ARG A 127 -11.91 27.75 -2.99
CA ARG A 127 -10.70 28.38 -2.46
C ARG A 127 -10.78 29.90 -2.51
N GLU A 128 -11.26 30.47 -3.61
CA GLU A 128 -11.46 31.92 -3.72
C GLU A 128 -12.46 32.43 -2.66
N ILE A 129 -13.56 31.71 -2.43
CA ILE A 129 -14.54 32.03 -1.38
C ILE A 129 -13.87 32.04 0.00
N ALA A 130 -13.07 31.02 0.30
CA ALA A 130 -12.36 30.92 1.57
C ALA A 130 -11.30 32.04 1.73
N GLU A 131 -10.57 32.37 0.67
CA GLU A 131 -9.56 33.43 0.67
C GLU A 131 -10.17 34.82 0.91
N ILE A 132 -11.29 35.13 0.23
CA ILE A 132 -12.04 36.36 0.45
C ILE A 132 -12.59 36.39 1.88
N GLY A 133 -13.29 35.32 2.27
CA GLY A 133 -14.02 35.27 3.52
C GLY A 133 -13.16 35.26 4.78
N MET A 134 -11.96 34.68 4.68
CA MET A 134 -10.99 34.61 5.77
C MET A 134 -9.85 35.63 5.61
N ALA A 135 -9.99 36.64 4.75
CA ALA A 135 -8.95 37.63 4.49
C ALA A 135 -8.50 38.39 5.76
N ASN A 136 -9.42 38.58 6.71
CA ASN A 136 -9.19 39.28 7.97
C ASN A 136 -8.87 38.36 9.15
N ARG A 137 -8.49 37.10 8.91
CA ARG A 137 -8.18 36.17 10.00
C ARG A 137 -6.91 36.56 10.75
N SER A 138 -6.84 36.19 12.02
CA SER A 138 -5.65 36.33 12.86
C SER A 138 -4.40 35.66 12.28
N ASP A 139 -3.26 36.34 12.39
CA ASP A 139 -1.93 35.81 12.09
C ASP A 139 -1.38 34.90 13.19
N LEU A 140 -2.01 34.87 14.37
CA LEU A 140 -1.61 34.02 15.51
C LEU A 140 -1.72 32.51 15.18
N GLY A 141 -2.40 32.18 14.07
CA GLY A 141 -2.71 30.81 13.68
C GLY A 141 -3.81 30.21 14.56
N GLY A 142 -4.30 29.03 14.18
CA GLY A 142 -5.39 28.34 14.87
C GLY A 142 -6.54 27.95 13.93
N PRO A 143 -7.58 27.30 14.46
CA PRO A 143 -8.76 26.95 13.68
C PRO A 143 -9.52 28.23 13.30
N THR A 144 -9.57 28.53 12.00
CA THR A 144 -10.44 29.57 11.44
C THR A 144 -11.71 28.91 10.89
N ILE A 145 -12.86 29.38 11.33
CA ILE A 145 -14.18 28.89 10.90
C ILE A 145 -14.95 30.06 10.31
N MET A 146 -15.53 29.87 9.14
CA MET A 146 -16.37 30.86 8.48
C MET A 146 -17.73 30.27 8.15
N ASP A 147 -18.79 31.02 8.47
CA ASP A 147 -20.12 30.80 7.91
C ASP A 147 -20.39 31.83 6.79
N VAL A 148 -20.47 31.32 5.56
CA VAL A 148 -20.71 32.12 4.35
C VAL A 148 -22.11 32.76 4.35
N ASN A 149 -23.11 32.14 4.96
CA ASN A 149 -24.49 32.66 4.92
C ASN A 149 -24.70 33.82 5.89
N THR A 150 -24.15 33.71 7.09
CA THR A 150 -24.30 34.72 8.15
C THR A 150 -23.16 35.74 8.18
N GLY A 151 -22.02 35.42 7.55
CA GLY A 151 -20.83 36.25 7.52
C GLY A 151 -20.01 36.19 8.82
N TYR A 152 -20.30 35.26 9.71
CA TYR A 152 -19.52 35.10 10.94
C TYR A 152 -18.20 34.37 10.65
N VAL A 153 -17.10 34.97 11.07
CA VAL A 153 -15.76 34.39 11.05
C VAL A 153 -15.27 34.29 12.48
N LYS A 154 -14.91 33.08 12.91
CA LYS A 154 -14.28 32.82 14.19
C LYS A 154 -12.82 32.46 13.97
N ASP A 155 -11.92 33.12 14.68
CA ASP A 155 -10.51 32.82 14.71
C ASP A 155 -9.97 32.94 16.16
N SER A 156 -8.64 33.08 16.28
CA SER A 156 -7.96 33.21 17.57
C SER A 156 -8.19 34.57 18.25
N ASP A 157 -8.56 35.61 17.50
CA ASP A 157 -8.85 36.94 18.04
C ASP A 157 -10.32 37.09 18.47
N GLY A 158 -11.20 36.25 17.92
CA GLY A 158 -12.57 36.12 18.42
C GLY A 158 -13.57 35.79 17.33
N LEU A 159 -14.77 36.36 17.44
CA LEU A 159 -15.86 36.19 16.49
C LEU A 159 -16.21 37.55 15.88
N VAL A 160 -16.07 37.66 14.55
CA VAL A 160 -16.35 38.89 13.79
C VAL A 160 -17.42 38.63 12.74
N ASN A 161 -18.19 39.65 12.38
CA ASN A 161 -19.14 39.58 11.28
C ASN A 161 -18.66 40.43 10.10
N ILE A 162 -18.36 39.79 8.97
CA ILE A 162 -17.76 40.45 7.80
C ILE A 162 -18.76 41.20 6.92
N TYR A 163 -20.06 41.00 7.16
CA TYR A 163 -21.14 41.70 6.44
C TYR A 163 -21.61 42.96 7.16
N GLN A 164 -21.28 43.09 8.45
CA GLN A 164 -21.65 44.25 9.22
C GLN A 164 -20.73 45.44 8.89
N PRO A 165 -21.30 46.65 8.77
CA PRO A 165 -20.53 47.85 8.45
C PRO A 165 -19.70 48.40 9.62
N ASP A 166 -19.75 47.80 10.83
CA ASP A 166 -19.07 48.33 12.02
C ASP A 166 -17.65 47.76 12.26
N ARG A 167 -16.69 48.56 11.81
CA ARG A 167 -15.48 49.09 12.50
C ARG A 167 -14.40 48.21 13.11
N THR A 168 -14.50 46.90 13.24
CA THR A 168 -13.36 46.12 13.79
C THR A 168 -12.52 45.44 12.71
N SER A 169 -13.13 45.13 11.56
CA SER A 169 -12.45 44.41 10.47
C SER A 169 -12.62 45.16 9.14
N PRO A 170 -11.61 45.13 8.26
CA PRO A 170 -11.71 45.70 6.91
C PRO A 170 -12.94 45.16 6.17
N PRO A 171 -13.69 46.02 5.43
CA PRO A 171 -14.83 45.55 4.66
C PRO A 171 -14.36 44.55 3.60
N ILE A 172 -14.92 43.34 3.66
CA ILE A 172 -14.63 42.28 2.69
C ILE A 172 -15.57 42.45 1.49
N PRO A 173 -15.11 42.22 0.24
CA PRO A 173 -16.01 42.14 -0.91
C PRO A 173 -17.15 41.16 -0.62
N ARG A 174 -18.39 41.56 -0.91
CA ARG A 174 -19.54 40.65 -0.80
C ARG A 174 -19.42 39.54 -1.84
N PHE A 175 -19.71 38.31 -1.43
CA PHE A 175 -19.73 37.19 -2.36
C PHE A 175 -20.76 37.38 -3.47
N THR A 176 -20.43 36.88 -4.65
CA THR A 176 -21.30 36.93 -5.82
C THR A 176 -22.43 35.90 -5.70
N ALA A 177 -23.50 36.09 -6.48
CA ALA A 177 -24.59 35.13 -6.54
C ALA A 177 -24.14 33.74 -7.02
N GLU A 178 -23.11 33.69 -7.88
CA GLU A 178 -22.51 32.45 -8.37
C GLU A 178 -21.77 31.71 -7.25
N GLN A 179 -21.02 32.43 -6.42
CA GLN A 179 -20.34 31.87 -5.25
C GLN A 179 -21.33 31.28 -4.23
N PHE A 180 -22.46 31.96 -3.98
CA PHE A 180 -23.54 31.42 -3.16
C PHE A 180 -24.28 30.23 -3.79
N ALA A 181 -24.34 30.16 -5.13
CA ALA A 181 -24.96 29.05 -5.83
C ALA A 181 -24.12 27.77 -5.74
N LEU A 182 -22.79 27.89 -5.79
CA LEU A 182 -21.87 26.77 -5.64
C LEU A 182 -22.03 26.05 -4.29
N TYR A 183 -22.22 26.82 -3.22
CA TYR A 183 -22.42 26.30 -1.87
C TYR A 183 -23.74 25.54 -1.67
N ARG A 184 -24.76 25.79 -2.50
CA ARG A 184 -26.13 25.26 -2.32
C ARG A 184 -26.33 23.82 -2.82
N ARG A 185 -25.29 23.22 -3.42
CA ARG A 185 -25.38 22.00 -4.21
C ARG A 185 -25.28 20.72 -3.39
#